data_AF-A0A7Y6IN18-F1
#
_entry.id   AF-A0A7Y6IN18-F1
#
_cell.length_a   1.000
_cell.length_b   1.000
_cell.length_c   1.000
_cell.angle_alpha   90.00
_cell.angle_beta   90.00
_cell.angle_gamma   90.00
#
_symmetry.space_group_name_H-M   'P 1'
#
loop_
_entity.id
_entity.type
_entity.pdbx_description
1 polymer ?
#
loop_
_entity_poly.entity_id
_entity_poly.type
_entity_poly.pdbx_seq_one_letter_code
_entity_poly.pdbx_strand_id
1 'polypeptide(L)'
;MPVPLPPLCHVTIVGPRKKADLALPADIPLPHVLPNLLRALDEVGGEAAAAPGWTLQRLGGAPLDLGQSLGELGILDGEVLYLRPREAILPPALFDDVADVVATGVKNASGPWSNRHTRLAGATGALGVLVAGAIALMTSGAPALVVTVVAGVLSIVLLATGAVLSRAVGDSLAGALIGHAALPYGFLAGLFAPASGGVLANIGAPHALAAFACTALVATIGGVLISDGVPGFLGTSIASTAGAIGAAVIMVFAAPPAGVAAVEISVLLALSPLVPTLSFRLAKVPLPAMPTTAEELRSDNQRLDSAAIQERTAIAQRYATGMIIAIALTSLLTMVLLSTDDGWIADLMIGTLGLTLIMRARIFRGVRQRLWLIMTGLTAFGVLAFTLGSGSGVIGAVAVAVGALWLGLMAVGIGLWLPSGKPSPFWGRAGDILDVVLIVELFPLALGVLEVYTWVRGLSG
;
A
#
# COMPACT_ATOMS: atom_id res chain seq x y z
N MET A 1 -32.98 -32.34 0.22
CA MET A 1 -33.39 -32.75 -1.16
C MET A 1 -32.99 -31.62 -2.09
N PRO A 2 -32.09 -31.83 -3.06
CA PRO A 2 -31.79 -30.79 -4.03
C PRO A 2 -33.01 -30.59 -4.94
N VAL A 3 -33.34 -29.34 -5.22
CA VAL A 3 -34.43 -28.92 -6.10
C VAL A 3 -34.11 -29.42 -7.53
N PRO A 4 -35.09 -29.99 -8.28
CA PRO A 4 -34.86 -30.39 -9.66
C PRO A 4 -34.45 -29.16 -10.47
N LEU A 5 -33.29 -29.23 -11.12
CA LEU A 5 -32.82 -28.18 -12.00
C LEU A 5 -33.87 -27.97 -13.11
N PRO A 6 -34.11 -26.71 -13.55
CA PRO A 6 -34.87 -26.48 -14.77
C PRO A 6 -34.23 -27.29 -15.92
N PRO A 7 -35.01 -27.74 -16.91
CA PRO A 7 -34.55 -28.65 -17.97
C PRO A 7 -33.41 -28.06 -18.84
N LEU A 8 -33.08 -26.79 -18.65
CA LEU A 8 -32.08 -26.02 -19.36
C LEU A 8 -31.22 -25.23 -18.37
N CYS A 9 -29.90 -25.28 -18.55
CA CYS A 9 -28.88 -24.49 -17.85
C CYS A 9 -28.27 -23.50 -18.84
N HIS A 10 -28.35 -22.20 -18.56
CA HIS A 10 -27.73 -21.14 -19.33
C HIS A 10 -26.26 -21.05 -18.93
N VAL A 11 -25.38 -21.34 -19.88
CA VAL A 11 -23.94 -21.25 -19.68
C VAL A 11 -23.33 -20.37 -20.73
N THR A 12 -22.28 -19.67 -20.34
CA THR A 12 -21.45 -18.90 -21.25
C THR A 12 -20.30 -19.79 -21.70
N ILE A 13 -20.20 -20.10 -22.99
CA ILE A 13 -19.08 -20.87 -23.53
C ILE A 13 -18.11 -19.95 -24.25
N VAL A 14 -16.86 -19.99 -23.81
CA VAL A 14 -15.74 -19.25 -24.38
C VAL A 14 -14.90 -20.22 -25.21
N GLY A 15 -15.05 -20.14 -26.53
CA GLY A 15 -14.17 -20.80 -27.49
C GLY A 15 -12.90 -19.99 -27.78
N PRO A 16 -11.96 -20.54 -28.55
CA PRO A 16 -10.72 -19.87 -28.94
C PRO A 16 -10.95 -18.56 -29.70
N ARG A 17 -11.96 -18.52 -30.58
CA ARG A 17 -12.23 -17.37 -31.46
C ARG A 17 -13.50 -16.60 -31.09
N LYS A 18 -14.45 -17.24 -30.41
CA LYS A 18 -15.78 -16.69 -30.16
C LYS A 18 -16.30 -17.07 -28.78
N LYS A 19 -17.13 -16.19 -28.22
CA LYS A 19 -17.92 -16.42 -27.01
C LYS A 19 -19.40 -16.49 -27.39
N ALA A 20 -20.13 -17.44 -26.81
CA ALA A 20 -21.57 -17.57 -26.99
C ALA A 20 -22.26 -17.93 -25.67
N ASP A 21 -23.41 -17.34 -25.41
CA ASP A 21 -24.27 -17.68 -24.29
C ASP A 21 -25.35 -18.65 -24.78
N LEU A 22 -25.41 -19.84 -24.19
CA LEU A 22 -26.19 -20.96 -24.70
C LEU A 22 -26.99 -21.60 -23.57
N ALA A 23 -28.26 -21.91 -23.86
CA ALA A 23 -29.09 -22.72 -22.98
C ALA A 23 -28.90 -24.20 -23.35
N LEU A 24 -28.32 -24.98 -22.44
CA LEU A 24 -28.01 -26.38 -22.65
C LEU A 24 -28.86 -27.28 -21.76
N PRO A 25 -29.33 -28.43 -22.25
CA PRO A 25 -30.06 -29.39 -21.42
C PRO A 25 -29.20 -29.89 -20.26
N ALA A 26 -29.72 -29.77 -19.03
CA ALA A 26 -28.95 -30.08 -17.82
C ALA A 26 -28.71 -31.59 -17.63
N ASP A 27 -29.61 -32.42 -18.13
CA ASP A 27 -29.65 -33.88 -17.90
C ASP A 27 -29.05 -34.69 -19.06
N ILE A 28 -28.61 -34.03 -20.14
CA ILE A 28 -28.03 -34.72 -21.29
C ILE A 28 -26.51 -34.79 -21.12
N PRO A 29 -25.88 -35.96 -21.30
CA PRO A 29 -24.43 -36.08 -21.30
C PRO A 29 -23.79 -35.15 -22.33
N LEU A 30 -22.67 -34.53 -21.94
CA LEU A 30 -21.90 -33.61 -22.77
C LEU A 30 -21.56 -34.09 -24.20
N PRO A 31 -21.35 -35.38 -24.54
CA PRO A 31 -20.94 -35.78 -25.89
C PRO A 31 -22.06 -35.59 -26.91
N HIS A 32 -23.32 -35.58 -26.47
CA HIS A 32 -24.47 -35.33 -27.33
C HIS A 32 -24.70 -33.83 -27.59
N VAL A 33 -24.20 -32.98 -26.70
CA VAL A 33 -24.36 -31.52 -26.77
C VAL A 33 -23.16 -30.87 -27.49
N LEU A 34 -21.96 -31.46 -27.34
CA LEU A 34 -20.70 -30.94 -27.86
C LEU A 34 -20.68 -30.69 -29.39
N PRO A 35 -21.23 -31.54 -30.27
CA PRO A 35 -21.26 -31.26 -31.71
C PRO A 35 -22.05 -30.00 -32.05
N ASN A 36 -23.15 -29.74 -31.33
CA ASN A 36 -23.98 -28.56 -31.52
C ASN A 36 -23.28 -27.30 -30.98
N LEU A 37 -22.52 -27.43 -29.87
CA LEU A 37 -21.69 -26.34 -29.34
C LEU A 37 -20.58 -25.94 -30.32
N LEU A 38 -19.91 -26.92 -30.91
CA LEU A 38 -18.87 -26.67 -31.90
C LEU A 38 -19.44 -25.96 -33.14
N ARG A 39 -20.63 -26.36 -33.59
CA ARG A 39 -21.34 -25.66 -34.69
C ARG A 39 -21.72 -24.23 -34.30
N ALA A 40 -22.24 -24.01 -33.10
CA ALA A 40 -22.64 -22.69 -32.63
C ALA A 40 -21.46 -21.71 -32.50
N LEU A 41 -20.28 -22.25 -32.19
CA LEU A 41 -19.02 -21.49 -32.08
C LEU A 41 -18.23 -21.40 -33.39
N ASP A 42 -18.73 -22.00 -34.48
CA ASP A 42 -18.09 -22.05 -35.81
C ASP A 42 -16.71 -22.75 -35.80
N GLU A 43 -16.52 -23.68 -34.87
CA GLU A 43 -15.26 -24.43 -34.68
C GLU A 43 -15.26 -25.78 -35.46
N VAL A 44 -16.21 -25.96 -36.38
CA VAL A 44 -16.41 -27.18 -37.20
C VAL A 44 -15.67 -27.11 -38.54
N GLY A 45 -15.18 -25.93 -38.94
CA GLY A 45 -14.50 -25.73 -40.23
C GLY A 45 -13.17 -24.97 -40.08
N GLY A 46 -12.07 -25.71 -39.91
CA GLY A 46 -10.71 -25.15 -39.88
C GLY A 46 -9.67 -26.19 -39.43
N GLU A 47 -8.42 -25.76 -39.18
CA GLU A 47 -7.33 -26.60 -38.63
C GLU A 47 -7.73 -27.41 -37.37
N ALA A 48 -8.81 -27.01 -36.69
CA ALA A 48 -9.39 -27.71 -35.55
C ALA A 48 -10.13 -29.02 -35.88
N ALA A 49 -10.47 -29.29 -37.15
CA ALA A 49 -11.01 -30.58 -37.58
C ALA A 49 -9.96 -31.72 -37.54
N ALA A 50 -8.68 -31.37 -37.42
CA ALA A 50 -7.56 -32.31 -37.27
C ALA A 50 -7.19 -32.60 -35.80
N ALA A 51 -7.80 -31.92 -34.82
CA ALA A 51 -7.50 -32.11 -33.40
C ALA A 51 -8.23 -33.34 -32.81
N PRO A 52 -7.61 -34.13 -31.92
CA PRO A 52 -8.15 -35.41 -31.41
C PRO A 52 -9.25 -35.25 -30.33
N GLY A 53 -10.08 -34.21 -30.44
CA GLY A 53 -11.25 -33.98 -29.60
C GLY A 53 -11.25 -32.63 -28.87
N TRP A 54 -12.42 -32.24 -28.39
CA TRP A 54 -12.66 -31.00 -27.64
C TRP A 54 -13.09 -31.32 -26.20
N THR A 55 -12.69 -30.48 -25.25
CA THR A 55 -13.06 -30.61 -23.84
C THR A 55 -13.58 -29.28 -23.29
N LEU A 56 -14.51 -29.34 -22.35
CA LEU A 56 -14.97 -28.18 -21.58
C LEU A 56 -14.27 -28.16 -20.22
N GLN A 57 -13.87 -26.97 -19.76
CA GLN A 57 -13.26 -26.80 -18.43
C GLN A 57 -13.73 -25.51 -17.78
N ARG A 58 -13.73 -25.48 -16.44
CA ARG A 58 -13.83 -24.23 -15.67
C ARG A 58 -12.52 -23.45 -15.77
N LEU A 59 -12.56 -22.15 -15.50
CA LEU A 59 -11.35 -21.32 -15.49
C LEU A 59 -10.36 -21.84 -14.44
N GLY A 60 -9.20 -22.36 -14.89
CA GLY A 60 -8.16 -22.91 -14.00
C GLY A 60 -8.51 -24.25 -13.34
N GLY A 61 -9.63 -24.87 -13.72
CA GLY A 61 -10.04 -26.19 -13.24
C GLY A 61 -9.60 -27.33 -14.17
N ALA A 62 -9.75 -28.56 -13.70
CA ALA A 62 -9.55 -29.75 -14.53
C ALA A 62 -10.60 -29.82 -15.67
N PRO A 63 -10.28 -30.48 -16.79
CA PRO A 63 -11.25 -30.80 -17.83
C PRO A 63 -12.45 -31.55 -17.24
N LEU A 64 -13.65 -31.15 -17.63
CA LEU A 64 -14.88 -31.81 -17.24
C LEU A 64 -14.94 -33.20 -17.87
N ASP A 65 -15.47 -34.16 -17.11
CA ASP A 65 -15.74 -35.50 -17.63
C ASP A 65 -16.86 -35.43 -18.66
N LEU A 66 -16.52 -35.69 -19.92
CA LEU A 66 -17.48 -35.68 -21.02
C LEU A 66 -18.53 -36.78 -20.86
N GLY A 67 -18.33 -37.81 -20.02
CA GLY A 67 -19.33 -38.85 -19.79
C GLY A 67 -20.55 -38.39 -18.97
N GLN A 68 -20.47 -37.23 -18.32
CA GLN A 68 -21.47 -36.76 -17.35
C GLN A 68 -22.34 -35.64 -17.91
N SER A 69 -23.51 -35.44 -17.31
CA SER A 69 -24.40 -34.32 -17.62
C SER A 69 -23.97 -33.03 -16.88
N LEU A 70 -24.49 -31.87 -17.31
CA LEU A 70 -24.19 -30.60 -16.64
C LEU A 70 -24.68 -30.60 -15.18
N GLY A 71 -25.80 -31.28 -14.91
CA GLY A 71 -26.34 -31.45 -13.56
C GLY A 71 -25.45 -32.31 -12.66
N GLU A 72 -24.91 -33.41 -13.18
CA GLU A 72 -23.98 -34.30 -12.45
C GLU A 72 -22.65 -33.61 -12.15
N LEU A 73 -22.17 -32.78 -13.07
CA LEU A 73 -20.96 -31.97 -12.92
C LEU A 73 -21.18 -30.74 -12.01
N GLY A 74 -22.40 -30.54 -11.51
CA GLY A 74 -22.76 -29.45 -10.61
C GLY A 74 -22.55 -28.08 -11.25
N ILE A 75 -22.87 -27.93 -12.54
CA ILE A 75 -22.72 -26.67 -13.27
C ILE A 75 -23.97 -25.82 -13.05
N LEU A 76 -23.76 -24.61 -12.52
CA LEU A 76 -24.82 -23.67 -12.19
C LEU A 76 -25.17 -22.76 -13.37
N ASP A 77 -26.39 -22.24 -13.35
CA ASP A 77 -26.88 -21.24 -14.29
C ASP A 77 -26.02 -19.97 -14.23
N GLY A 78 -25.55 -19.50 -15.39
CA GLY A 78 -24.63 -18.37 -15.55
C GLY A 78 -23.14 -18.71 -15.44
N GLU A 79 -22.76 -19.99 -15.28
CA GLU A 79 -21.35 -20.38 -15.27
C GLU A 79 -20.66 -20.18 -16.63
N VAL A 80 -19.38 -19.78 -16.57
CA VAL A 80 -18.52 -19.60 -17.75
C VAL A 80 -17.64 -20.82 -17.94
N LEU A 81 -17.79 -21.51 -19.07
CA LEU A 81 -17.02 -22.68 -19.46
C LEU A 81 -16.11 -22.36 -20.63
N TYR A 82 -14.91 -22.92 -20.62
CA TYR A 82 -13.92 -22.74 -21.67
C TYR A 82 -13.85 -23.99 -22.52
N LEU A 83 -14.08 -23.84 -23.82
CA LEU A 83 -13.94 -24.89 -24.79
C LEU A 83 -12.49 -24.89 -25.32
N ARG A 84 -11.79 -26.01 -25.14
CA ARG A 84 -10.37 -26.15 -25.53
C ARG A 84 -10.13 -27.46 -26.31
N PRO A 85 -9.18 -27.49 -27.26
CA PRO A 85 -8.71 -28.72 -27.88
C PRO A 85 -8.07 -29.64 -26.83
N ARG A 86 -8.33 -30.96 -26.91
CA ARG A 86 -7.87 -31.96 -25.92
C ARG A 86 -6.35 -32.06 -25.82
N GLU A 87 -5.61 -31.75 -26.89
CA GLU A 87 -4.13 -31.71 -26.91
C GLU A 87 -3.53 -30.55 -26.11
N ALA A 88 -4.33 -29.54 -25.74
CA ALA A 88 -3.88 -28.48 -24.85
C ALA A 88 -3.77 -28.94 -23.38
N ILE A 89 -4.21 -30.17 -23.08
CA ILE A 89 -4.02 -30.81 -21.78
C ILE A 89 -2.70 -31.57 -21.85
N LEU A 90 -1.62 -30.91 -21.44
CA LEU A 90 -0.35 -31.59 -21.18
C LEU A 90 -0.62 -32.69 -20.13
N PRO A 91 -0.30 -33.97 -20.41
CA PRO A 91 -0.36 -35.01 -19.40
C PRO A 91 0.48 -34.58 -18.19
N PRO A 92 0.06 -34.87 -16.95
CA PRO A 92 0.95 -34.69 -15.81
C PRO A 92 2.25 -35.45 -16.10
N ALA A 93 3.40 -34.80 -15.88
CA ALA A 93 4.70 -35.44 -16.07
C ALA A 93 4.71 -36.73 -15.22
N LEU A 94 4.78 -37.88 -15.90
CA LEU A 94 5.01 -39.16 -15.26
C LEU A 94 6.49 -39.19 -14.89
N PHE A 95 6.76 -38.92 -13.61
CA PHE A 95 8.10 -39.02 -13.06
C PHE A 95 8.39 -40.49 -12.77
N ASP A 96 9.45 -41.02 -13.38
CA ASP A 96 9.91 -42.40 -13.21
C ASP A 96 10.72 -42.58 -11.90
N ASP A 97 11.06 -41.47 -11.23
CA ASP A 97 11.88 -41.44 -10.02
C ASP A 97 11.25 -40.55 -8.93
N VAL A 98 11.07 -41.13 -7.75
CA VAL A 98 10.58 -40.43 -6.55
C VAL A 98 11.53 -39.29 -6.15
N ALA A 99 12.84 -39.43 -6.41
CA ALA A 99 13.82 -38.36 -6.18
C ALA A 99 13.57 -37.15 -7.09
N ASP A 100 13.12 -37.37 -8.33
CA ASP A 100 12.82 -36.31 -9.28
C ASP A 100 11.49 -35.59 -8.95
N VAL A 101 10.51 -36.33 -8.39
CA VAL A 101 9.28 -35.75 -7.82
C VAL A 101 9.59 -34.83 -6.63
N VAL A 102 10.46 -35.27 -5.71
CA VAL A 102 10.85 -34.45 -4.55
C VAL A 102 11.70 -33.25 -4.99
N ALA A 103 12.65 -33.44 -5.91
CA ALA A 103 13.47 -32.35 -6.43
C ALA A 103 12.64 -31.30 -7.17
N THR A 104 11.65 -31.72 -7.96
CA THR A 104 10.76 -30.84 -8.72
C THR A 104 9.73 -30.18 -7.80
N GLY A 105 9.20 -30.92 -6.81
CA GLY A 105 8.31 -30.40 -5.78
C GLY A 105 8.97 -29.31 -4.92
N VAL A 106 10.23 -29.51 -4.53
CA VAL A 106 11.02 -28.52 -3.77
C VAL A 106 11.37 -27.30 -4.64
N LYS A 107 11.73 -27.49 -5.91
CA LYS A 107 12.00 -26.39 -6.85
C LYS A 107 10.75 -25.55 -7.16
N ASN A 108 9.58 -26.17 -7.22
CA ASN A 108 8.32 -25.50 -7.55
C ASN A 108 7.61 -24.87 -6.34
N ALA A 109 7.89 -25.32 -5.11
CA ALA A 109 7.23 -24.81 -3.91
C ALA A 109 7.66 -23.39 -3.52
N SER A 110 8.91 -23.00 -3.77
CA SER A 110 9.45 -21.68 -3.38
C SER A 110 10.21 -20.92 -4.48
N GLY A 111 10.44 -21.54 -5.64
CA GLY A 111 11.20 -20.96 -6.74
C GLY A 111 12.70 -20.80 -6.42
N PRO A 112 13.60 -20.99 -7.39
CA PRO A 112 15.03 -20.81 -7.14
C PRO A 112 15.37 -19.34 -6.85
N TRP A 113 16.37 -19.11 -6.00
CA TRP A 113 16.97 -17.78 -5.84
C TRP A 113 17.41 -17.25 -7.21
N SER A 114 16.99 -16.03 -7.54
CA SER A 114 17.17 -15.46 -8.88
C SER A 114 18.09 -14.26 -8.81
N ASN A 115 18.65 -13.85 -9.95
CA ASN A 115 19.46 -12.63 -10.04
C ASN A 115 18.71 -11.39 -9.53
N ARG A 116 17.38 -11.37 -9.65
CA ARG A 116 16.53 -10.30 -9.09
C ARG A 116 16.58 -10.30 -7.57
N HIS A 117 16.54 -11.47 -6.93
CA HIS A 117 16.67 -11.61 -5.47
C HIS A 117 18.04 -11.15 -4.98
N THR A 118 19.13 -11.50 -5.68
CA THR A 118 20.49 -11.00 -5.36
C THR A 118 20.57 -9.48 -5.44
N ARG A 119 20.07 -8.88 -6.53
CA ARG A 119 20.06 -7.42 -6.70
C ARG A 119 19.25 -6.72 -5.62
N LEU A 120 18.05 -7.23 -5.32
CA LEU A 120 17.19 -6.73 -4.25
C LEU A 120 17.89 -6.81 -2.90
N ALA A 121 18.38 -7.98 -2.51
CA ALA A 121 19.05 -8.20 -1.25
C ALA A 121 20.29 -7.30 -1.09
N GLY A 122 21.09 -7.16 -2.14
CA GLY A 122 22.24 -6.26 -2.17
C GLY A 122 21.85 -4.79 -2.00
N ALA A 123 20.85 -4.33 -2.74
CA ALA A 123 20.37 -2.94 -2.66
C ALA A 123 19.69 -2.63 -1.32
N THR A 124 18.90 -3.56 -0.77
CA THR A 124 18.30 -3.41 0.56
C THR A 124 19.34 -3.45 1.67
N GLY A 125 20.35 -4.33 1.55
CA GLY A 125 21.47 -4.40 2.48
C GLY A 125 22.29 -3.11 2.47
N ALA A 126 22.60 -2.59 1.28
CA ALA A 126 23.29 -1.30 1.11
C ALA A 126 22.48 -0.15 1.73
N LEU A 127 21.17 -0.08 1.50
CA LEU A 127 20.30 0.92 2.14
C LEU A 127 20.40 0.84 3.67
N GLY A 128 20.32 -0.36 4.26
CA GLY A 128 20.45 -0.56 5.71
C GLY A 128 21.80 -0.08 6.25
N VAL A 129 22.90 -0.45 5.60
CA VAL A 129 24.26 -0.02 6.00
C VAL A 129 24.43 1.50 5.86
N LEU A 130 23.90 2.09 4.79
CA LEU A 130 23.97 3.54 4.56
C LEU A 130 23.14 4.31 5.60
N VAL A 131 21.97 3.82 5.98
CA VAL A 131 21.17 4.42 7.07
C VAL A 131 21.92 4.29 8.40
N ALA A 132 22.55 3.14 8.68
CA ALA A 132 23.39 2.97 9.87
C ALA A 132 24.58 3.94 9.87
N GLY A 133 25.18 4.21 8.70
CA GLY A 133 26.23 5.22 8.53
C GLY A 133 25.75 6.64 8.85
N ALA A 134 24.52 7.01 8.48
CA ALA A 134 23.93 8.29 8.85
C ALA A 134 23.74 8.42 10.37
N ILE A 135 23.29 7.35 11.03
CA ILE A 135 23.17 7.30 12.50
C ILE A 135 24.56 7.41 13.15
N ALA A 136 25.56 6.68 12.65
CA ALA A 136 26.93 6.77 13.16
C ALA A 136 27.52 8.17 12.99
N LEU A 137 27.22 8.86 11.87
CA LEU A 137 27.65 10.24 11.66
C LEU A 137 26.98 11.20 12.65
N MET A 138 25.67 11.03 12.90
CA MET A 138 24.91 11.79 13.90
C MET A 138 25.51 11.64 15.32
N THR A 139 25.92 10.43 15.68
CA THR A 139 26.43 10.12 17.04
C THR A 139 27.96 10.24 17.17
N SER A 140 28.66 10.60 16.09
CA SER A 140 30.13 10.66 16.05
C SER A 140 30.77 11.69 17.00
N GLY A 141 30.01 12.68 17.46
CA GLY A 141 30.54 13.83 18.21
C GLY A 141 31.40 14.78 17.38
N ALA A 142 31.43 14.61 16.04
CA ALA A 142 32.18 15.48 15.15
C ALA A 142 31.62 16.92 15.13
N PRO A 143 32.44 17.93 14.78
CA PRO A 143 31.96 19.31 14.66
C PRO A 143 30.80 19.43 13.66
N ALA A 144 29.81 20.27 13.99
CA ALA A 144 28.60 20.42 13.18
C ALA A 144 28.87 20.76 11.70
N LEU A 145 29.89 21.58 11.42
CA LEU A 145 30.30 21.91 10.05
C LEU A 145 30.80 20.66 9.31
N VAL A 146 31.57 19.80 9.98
CA VAL A 146 32.07 18.54 9.39
C VAL A 146 30.90 17.63 9.07
N VAL A 147 29.97 17.44 10.01
CA VAL A 147 28.76 16.64 9.79
C VAL A 147 27.94 17.18 8.62
N THR A 148 27.74 18.50 8.57
CA THR A 148 26.99 19.18 7.51
C THR A 148 27.59 18.93 6.13
N VAL A 149 28.90 19.15 5.98
CA VAL A 149 29.61 18.99 4.71
C VAL A 149 29.64 17.52 4.29
N VAL A 150 30.01 16.62 5.20
CA VAL A 150 30.11 15.18 4.90
C VAL A 150 28.74 14.61 4.54
N ALA A 151 27.70 14.92 5.33
CA ALA A 151 26.35 14.46 5.04
C ALA A 151 25.82 15.06 3.73
N GLY A 152 26.06 16.35 3.47
CA GLY A 152 25.66 17.00 2.22
C GLY A 152 26.31 16.35 1.00
N VAL A 153 27.62 16.12 1.04
CA VAL A 153 28.37 15.44 -0.04
C VAL A 153 27.87 14.01 -0.24
N LEU A 154 27.71 13.24 0.84
CA LEU A 154 27.19 11.88 0.75
C LEU A 154 25.77 11.83 0.19
N SER A 155 24.89 12.76 0.57
CA SER A 155 23.54 12.86 0.01
C SER A 155 23.59 13.10 -1.50
N ILE A 156 24.42 14.04 -1.97
CA ILE A 156 24.58 14.33 -3.41
C ILE A 156 25.14 13.11 -4.15
N VAL A 157 26.18 12.46 -3.61
CA VAL A 157 26.81 11.29 -4.23
C VAL A 157 25.82 10.12 -4.32
N LEU A 158 25.06 9.84 -3.25
CA LEU A 158 24.06 8.77 -3.24
C LEU A 158 22.92 9.06 -4.22
N LEU A 159 22.45 10.30 -4.30
CA LEU A 159 21.40 10.69 -5.22
C LEU A 159 21.86 10.63 -6.69
N ALA A 160 23.08 11.08 -6.98
CA ALA A 160 23.70 10.94 -8.29
C ALA A 160 23.90 9.46 -8.66
N THR A 161 24.37 8.64 -7.72
CA THR A 161 24.54 7.19 -7.91
C THR A 161 23.20 6.53 -8.19
N GLY A 162 22.17 6.84 -7.41
CA GLY A 162 20.81 6.35 -7.64
C GLY A 162 20.26 6.73 -9.02
N ALA A 163 20.51 7.96 -9.46
CA ALA A 163 20.13 8.44 -10.80
C ALA A 163 20.88 7.67 -11.91
N VAL A 164 22.19 7.42 -11.75
CA VAL A 164 23.00 6.65 -12.68
C VAL A 164 22.52 5.20 -12.75
N LEU A 165 22.26 4.54 -11.62
CA LEU A 165 21.70 3.18 -11.63
C LEU A 165 20.34 3.13 -12.32
N SER A 166 19.48 4.12 -12.06
CA SER A 166 18.14 4.17 -12.64
C SER A 166 18.14 4.46 -14.14
N ARG A 167 19.07 5.28 -14.64
CA ARG A 167 19.04 5.76 -16.04
C ARG A 167 20.08 5.10 -16.94
N ALA A 168 21.29 4.85 -16.44
CA ALA A 168 22.39 4.31 -17.24
C ALA A 168 22.50 2.78 -17.12
N VAL A 169 22.29 2.23 -15.92
CA VAL A 169 22.38 0.77 -15.69
C VAL A 169 21.05 0.06 -15.98
N GLY A 170 19.93 0.80 -15.94
CA GLY A 170 18.58 0.26 -16.16
C GLY A 170 18.02 -0.51 -14.96
N ASP A 171 18.67 -0.43 -13.79
CA ASP A 171 18.14 -0.98 -12.52
C ASP A 171 17.51 0.15 -11.69
N SER A 172 16.31 0.54 -12.11
CA SER A 172 15.51 1.61 -11.49
C SER A 172 15.12 1.31 -10.03
N LEU A 173 15.00 0.03 -9.66
CA LEU A 173 14.71 -0.36 -8.28
C LEU A 173 15.93 -0.18 -7.38
N ALA A 174 17.10 -0.67 -7.79
CA ALA A 174 18.33 -0.45 -7.03
C ALA A 174 18.67 1.05 -6.95
N GLY A 175 18.47 1.78 -8.06
CA GLY A 175 18.58 3.23 -8.11
C GLY A 175 17.65 3.94 -7.11
N ALA A 176 16.41 3.48 -6.99
CA ALA A 176 15.48 3.99 -5.98
C ALA A 176 15.97 3.74 -4.56
N LEU A 177 16.36 2.51 -4.21
CA LEU A 177 16.81 2.20 -2.84
C LEU A 177 18.05 3.02 -2.43
N ILE A 178 19.03 3.15 -3.33
CA ILE A 178 20.22 3.99 -3.09
C ILE A 178 19.83 5.47 -2.98
N GLY A 179 18.92 5.94 -3.83
CA GLY A 179 18.42 7.32 -3.75
C GLY A 179 17.65 7.61 -2.45
N HIS A 180 16.89 6.65 -1.91
CA HIS A 180 16.25 6.81 -0.60
C HIS A 180 17.28 6.90 0.53
N ALA A 181 18.43 6.24 0.39
CA ALA A 181 19.52 6.36 1.35
C ALA A 181 20.08 7.79 1.42
N ALA A 182 19.91 8.62 0.37
CA ALA A 182 20.35 10.02 0.38
C ALA A 182 19.51 10.92 1.31
N LEU A 183 18.27 10.54 1.61
CA LEU A 183 17.31 11.31 2.41
C LEU A 183 17.80 11.57 3.86
N PRO A 184 18.22 10.56 4.66
CA PRO A 184 18.72 10.81 6.01
C PRO A 184 19.99 11.68 6.01
N TYR A 185 20.88 11.54 5.01
CA TYR A 185 22.05 12.42 4.89
C TYR A 185 21.66 13.86 4.54
N GLY A 186 20.64 14.05 3.69
CA GLY A 186 20.08 15.37 3.40
C GLY A 186 19.47 16.03 4.65
N PHE A 187 18.75 15.24 5.46
CA PHE A 187 18.21 15.67 6.74
C PHE A 187 19.32 16.11 7.70
N LEU A 188 20.35 15.28 7.88
CA LEU A 188 21.50 15.60 8.75
C LEU A 188 22.24 16.86 8.29
N ALA A 189 22.46 17.00 6.97
CA ALA A 189 23.11 18.19 6.42
C ALA A 189 22.31 19.45 6.77
N GLY A 190 21.00 19.44 6.58
CA GLY A 190 20.15 20.57 6.97
C GLY A 190 20.08 20.78 8.47
N LEU A 191 20.03 19.71 9.27
CA LEU A 191 19.93 19.78 10.72
C LEU A 191 21.13 20.50 11.36
N PHE A 192 22.34 20.22 10.88
CA PHE A 192 23.56 20.80 11.44
C PHE A 192 24.00 22.10 10.74
N ALA A 193 23.41 22.48 9.61
CA ALA A 193 23.81 23.67 8.86
C ALA A 193 23.66 25.00 9.65
N PRO A 194 22.60 25.23 10.45
CA PRO A 194 22.47 26.45 11.25
C PRO A 194 23.36 26.49 12.50
N ALA A 195 24.08 25.41 12.84
CA ALA A 195 24.72 25.28 14.15
C ALA A 195 26.02 26.09 14.26
N SER A 196 25.96 27.26 14.90
CA SER A 196 27.13 28.00 15.38
C SER A 196 27.62 27.44 16.72
N GLY A 197 28.45 26.40 16.67
CA GLY A 197 29.14 25.84 17.84
C GLY A 197 28.48 24.57 18.36
N GLY A 198 29.14 23.44 18.16
CA GLY A 198 28.56 22.12 18.30
C GLY A 198 28.20 21.73 19.73
N VAL A 199 26.94 21.37 19.95
CA VAL A 199 26.44 20.24 20.75
C VAL A 199 25.05 19.90 20.21
N LEU A 200 24.64 18.62 20.21
CA LEU A 200 23.24 18.21 20.00
C LEU A 200 22.23 18.85 20.99
N ALA A 201 22.71 19.54 22.03
CA ALA A 201 21.90 20.09 23.12
C ALA A 201 21.05 21.32 22.74
N ASN A 202 21.30 21.97 21.59
CA ASN A 202 20.57 23.15 21.12
C ASN A 202 19.82 22.93 19.80
N ILE A 203 19.42 21.69 19.50
CA ILE A 203 18.57 21.41 18.33
C ILE A 203 17.17 21.99 18.61
N GLY A 204 16.79 23.00 17.84
CA GLY A 204 15.50 23.68 17.94
C GLY A 204 14.81 23.84 16.59
N ALA A 205 13.69 24.58 16.58
CA ALA A 205 12.90 24.87 15.39
C ALA A 205 13.69 25.30 14.14
N PRO A 206 14.71 26.19 14.19
CA PRO A 206 15.47 26.55 12.98
C PRO A 206 16.28 25.39 12.39
N HIS A 207 16.78 24.49 13.25
CA HIS A 207 17.51 23.30 12.81
C HIS A 207 16.56 22.30 12.15
N ALA A 208 15.38 22.09 12.74
CA ALA A 208 14.33 21.24 12.15
C ALA A 208 13.84 21.79 10.80
N LEU A 209 13.61 23.11 10.70
CA LEU A 209 13.22 23.78 9.47
C LEU A 209 14.25 23.53 8.35
N ALA A 210 15.54 23.73 8.64
CA ALA A 210 16.62 23.49 7.68
C ALA A 210 16.73 22.01 7.29
N ALA A 211 16.62 21.09 8.26
CA ALA A 211 16.63 19.64 8.02
C ALA A 211 15.51 19.21 7.08
N PHE A 212 14.28 19.65 7.36
CA PHE A 212 13.11 19.36 6.55
C PHE A 212 13.17 20.02 5.16
N ALA A 213 13.64 21.27 5.06
CA ALA A 213 13.83 21.93 3.77
C ALA A 213 14.86 21.21 2.88
N CYS A 214 16.01 20.82 3.43
CA CYS A 214 17.01 20.03 2.73
C CYS A 214 16.46 18.66 2.31
N THR A 215 15.73 17.99 3.19
CA THR A 215 15.12 16.67 2.88
C THR A 215 14.06 16.79 1.78
N ALA A 216 13.23 17.83 1.81
CA ALA A 216 12.25 18.12 0.75
C ALA A 216 12.95 18.37 -0.60
N LEU A 217 14.07 19.11 -0.60
CA LEU A 217 14.86 19.35 -1.80
C LEU A 217 15.49 18.06 -2.34
N VAL A 218 16.12 17.24 -1.50
CA VAL A 218 16.70 15.95 -1.92
C VAL A 218 15.60 15.02 -2.44
N ALA A 219 14.45 14.96 -1.76
CA ALA A 219 13.33 14.13 -2.18
C ALA A 219 12.72 14.58 -3.51
N THR A 220 12.54 15.88 -3.74
CA THR A 220 12.02 16.41 -5.01
C THR A 220 12.97 16.11 -6.17
N ILE A 221 14.28 16.35 -6.00
CA ILE A 221 15.28 16.03 -7.03
C ILE A 221 15.32 14.51 -7.28
N GLY A 222 15.29 13.69 -6.22
CA GLY A 222 15.27 12.24 -6.32
C GLY A 222 14.06 11.72 -7.10
N GLY A 223 12.88 12.28 -6.85
CA GLY A 223 11.65 11.95 -7.57
C GLY A 223 11.66 12.31 -9.06
N VAL A 224 12.46 13.31 -9.47
CA VAL A 224 12.65 13.69 -10.87
C VAL A 224 13.71 12.81 -11.55
N LEU A 225 14.80 12.48 -10.84
CA LEU A 225 15.92 11.75 -11.40
C LEU A 225 15.67 10.23 -11.49
N ILE A 226 14.92 9.65 -10.56
CA ILE A 226 14.76 8.20 -10.38
C ILE A 226 13.32 7.77 -10.63
N SER A 227 13.11 6.92 -11.64
CA SER A 227 11.77 6.60 -12.18
C SER A 227 10.92 5.69 -11.27
N ASP A 228 11.51 4.69 -10.61
CA ASP A 228 10.73 3.74 -9.80
C ASP A 228 10.56 4.13 -8.32
N GLY A 229 11.29 5.13 -7.86
CA GLY A 229 11.23 5.64 -6.49
C GLY A 229 10.15 6.69 -6.23
N VAL A 230 9.42 7.11 -7.27
CA VAL A 230 8.52 8.29 -7.24
C VAL A 230 7.57 8.32 -6.04
N PRO A 231 6.87 7.23 -5.65
CA PRO A 231 5.98 7.29 -4.49
C PRO A 231 6.70 7.64 -3.18
N GLY A 232 7.86 7.03 -2.94
CA GLY A 232 8.64 7.26 -1.71
C GLY A 232 9.18 8.69 -1.66
N PHE A 233 9.80 9.14 -2.76
CA PHE A 233 10.29 10.51 -2.87
C PHE A 233 9.18 11.57 -2.77
N LEU A 234 8.04 11.35 -3.43
CA LEU A 234 6.90 12.26 -3.31
C LEU A 234 6.40 12.31 -1.86
N GLY A 235 6.24 11.15 -1.23
CA GLY A 235 5.76 11.06 0.15
C GLY A 235 6.70 11.75 1.13
N THR A 236 8.00 11.50 1.02
CA THR A 236 9.01 12.18 1.84
C THR A 236 9.06 13.67 1.57
N SER A 237 8.93 14.11 0.31
CA SER A 237 8.89 15.53 -0.04
C SER A 237 7.69 16.24 0.60
N ILE A 238 6.49 15.66 0.51
CA ILE A 238 5.28 16.23 1.14
C ILE A 238 5.43 16.25 2.67
N ALA A 239 5.83 15.15 3.29
CA ALA A 239 6.01 15.07 4.74
C ALA A 239 7.07 16.06 5.25
N SER A 240 8.20 16.18 4.56
CA SER A 240 9.24 17.15 4.91
C SER A 240 8.76 18.58 4.69
N THR A 241 7.99 18.85 3.65
CA THR A 241 7.41 20.19 3.43
C THR A 241 6.44 20.56 4.56
N ALA A 242 5.60 19.60 4.98
CA ALA A 242 4.68 19.79 6.09
C ALA A 242 5.43 20.01 7.42
N GLY A 243 6.45 19.18 7.71
CA GLY A 243 7.33 19.38 8.88
C GLY A 243 8.12 20.69 8.86
N ALA A 244 8.54 21.18 7.69
CA ALA A 244 9.15 22.50 7.56
C ALA A 244 8.16 23.62 7.90
N ILE A 245 6.89 23.51 7.46
CA ILE A 245 5.83 24.44 7.84
C ILE A 245 5.60 24.39 9.36
N GLY A 246 5.51 23.19 9.95
CA GLY A 246 5.39 23.00 11.40
C GLY A 246 6.56 23.64 12.16
N ALA A 247 7.79 23.42 11.73
CA ALA A 247 8.98 24.03 12.31
C ALA A 247 8.97 25.57 12.20
N ALA A 248 8.50 26.12 11.08
CA ALA A 248 8.33 27.57 10.92
C ALA A 248 7.26 28.13 11.88
N VAL A 249 6.15 27.43 12.05
CA VAL A 249 5.10 27.80 13.03
C VAL A 249 5.66 27.81 14.44
N ILE A 250 6.39 26.77 14.84
CA ILE A 250 7.05 26.70 16.16
C ILE A 250 8.02 27.88 16.32
N MET A 251 8.81 28.20 15.30
CA MET A 251 9.77 29.30 15.34
C MET A 251 9.11 30.67 15.49
N VAL A 252 7.96 30.90 14.84
CA VAL A 252 7.25 32.20 14.84
C VAL A 252 6.39 32.39 16.08
N PHE A 253 5.68 31.34 16.52
CA PHE A 253 4.68 31.44 17.58
C PHE A 253 5.17 30.90 18.93
N ALA A 254 6.37 30.32 18.99
CA ALA A 254 6.89 29.62 20.17
C ALA A 254 5.92 28.55 20.70
N ALA A 255 5.15 27.93 19.79
CA ALA A 255 4.14 26.94 20.13
C ALA A 255 4.78 25.59 20.51
N PRO A 256 4.15 24.78 21.38
CA PRO A 256 4.63 23.44 21.73
C PRO A 256 4.80 22.55 20.48
N PRO A 257 5.98 21.93 20.25
CA PRO A 257 6.23 21.13 19.05
C PRO A 257 5.26 19.96 18.87
N ALA A 258 4.93 19.26 19.96
CA ALA A 258 3.99 18.14 19.95
C ALA A 258 2.59 18.59 19.51
N GLY A 259 2.12 19.75 20.01
CA GLY A 259 0.84 20.34 19.65
C GLY A 259 0.77 20.77 18.18
N VAL A 260 1.84 21.35 17.64
CA VAL A 260 1.89 21.74 16.22
C VAL A 260 1.84 20.51 15.32
N ALA A 261 2.64 19.48 15.62
CA ALA A 261 2.63 18.22 14.87
C ALA A 261 1.28 17.50 14.96
N ALA A 262 0.65 17.52 16.14
CA ALA A 262 -0.69 17.00 16.38
C ALA A 262 -1.74 17.68 15.48
N VAL A 263 -1.75 19.01 15.39
CA VAL A 263 -2.66 19.74 14.50
C VAL A 263 -2.38 19.41 13.04
N GLU A 264 -1.10 19.37 12.66
CA GLU A 264 -0.67 19.08 11.30
C GLU A 264 -1.17 17.70 10.82
N ILE A 265 -0.97 16.65 11.62
CA ILE A 265 -1.43 15.31 11.24
C ILE A 265 -2.96 15.20 11.21
N SER A 266 -3.67 15.87 12.13
CA SER A 266 -5.14 15.94 12.12
C SER A 266 -5.66 16.55 10.83
N VAL A 267 -5.04 17.63 10.36
CA VAL A 267 -5.38 18.25 9.07
C VAL A 267 -5.07 17.32 7.89
N LEU A 268 -3.89 16.70 7.86
CA LEU A 268 -3.53 15.76 6.79
C LEU A 268 -4.48 14.56 6.70
N LEU A 269 -4.89 14.01 7.85
CA LEU A 269 -5.86 12.92 7.90
C LEU A 269 -7.26 13.36 7.48
N ALA A 270 -7.71 14.56 7.89
CA ALA A 270 -8.97 15.13 7.44
C ALA A 270 -9.01 15.34 5.91
N LEU A 271 -7.87 15.66 5.30
CA LEU A 271 -7.73 15.81 3.84
C LEU A 271 -7.52 14.49 3.10
N SER A 272 -7.32 13.36 3.79
CA SER A 272 -7.05 12.07 3.16
C SER A 272 -8.16 11.56 2.21
N PRO A 273 -9.46 11.89 2.35
CA PRO A 273 -10.48 11.59 1.34
C PRO A 273 -10.22 12.25 -0.03
N LEU A 274 -9.41 13.31 -0.11
CA LEU A 274 -9.03 13.98 -1.35
C LEU A 274 -7.90 13.26 -2.10
N VAL A 275 -7.22 12.30 -1.47
CA VAL A 275 -6.05 11.60 -2.04
C VAL A 275 -6.36 10.98 -3.41
N PRO A 276 -7.47 10.22 -3.61
CA PRO A 276 -7.79 9.66 -4.93
C PRO A 276 -7.98 10.77 -5.98
N THR A 277 -8.77 11.79 -5.66
CA THR A 277 -9.09 12.90 -6.58
C THR A 277 -7.84 13.66 -7.00
N LEU A 278 -6.96 14.00 -6.04
CA LEU A 278 -5.69 14.66 -6.32
C LEU A 278 -4.77 13.77 -7.14
N SER A 279 -4.72 12.47 -6.85
CA SER A 279 -3.91 11.51 -7.60
C SER A 279 -4.36 11.37 -9.05
N PHE A 280 -5.67 11.31 -9.31
CA PHE A 280 -6.24 11.29 -10.65
C PHE A 280 -5.94 12.59 -11.42
N ARG A 281 -6.04 13.74 -10.76
CA ARG A 281 -5.72 15.05 -11.34
C ARG A 281 -4.23 15.17 -11.68
N LEU A 282 -3.34 14.77 -10.77
CA LEU A 282 -1.89 14.80 -10.98
C LEU A 282 -1.45 13.82 -12.08
N ALA A 283 -2.12 12.66 -12.19
CA ALA A 283 -1.88 11.70 -13.26
C ALA A 283 -2.55 12.07 -14.60
N LYS A 284 -3.32 13.17 -14.63
CA LYS A 284 -4.08 13.64 -15.81
C LYS A 284 -4.92 12.52 -16.44
N VAL A 285 -5.55 11.66 -15.62
CA VAL A 285 -6.41 10.59 -16.14
C VAL A 285 -7.59 11.23 -16.88
N PRO A 286 -7.84 10.89 -18.16
CA PRO A 286 -9.00 11.41 -18.87
C PRO A 286 -10.26 10.89 -18.18
N LEU A 287 -10.99 11.79 -17.51
CA LEU A 287 -12.30 11.47 -16.98
C LEU A 287 -13.28 11.57 -18.16
N PRO A 288 -14.07 10.52 -18.44
CA PRO A 288 -15.09 10.61 -19.48
C PRO A 288 -16.01 11.78 -19.14
N ALA A 289 -16.19 12.70 -20.08
CA ALA A 289 -17.19 13.74 -19.95
C ALA A 289 -18.56 13.06 -19.89
N MET A 290 -19.32 13.28 -18.81
CA MET A 290 -20.67 12.72 -18.73
C MET A 290 -21.52 13.36 -19.84
N PRO A 291 -22.06 12.58 -20.78
CA PRO A 291 -22.93 13.11 -21.81
C PRO A 291 -24.14 13.77 -21.12
N THR A 292 -24.36 15.04 -21.41
CA THR A 292 -25.44 15.84 -20.80
C THR A 292 -26.70 15.85 -21.66
N THR A 293 -26.60 15.35 -22.90
CA THR A 293 -27.71 15.26 -23.86
C THR A 293 -27.87 13.86 -24.44
N ALA A 294 -29.09 13.51 -24.84
CA ALA A 294 -29.40 12.20 -25.46
C ALA A 294 -28.69 12.01 -26.81
N GLU A 295 -28.46 13.09 -27.56
CA GLU A 295 -27.65 13.08 -28.78
C GLU A 295 -26.17 12.81 -28.50
N GLU A 296 -25.57 13.40 -27.45
CA GLU A 296 -24.20 13.09 -27.03
C GLU A 296 -24.06 11.60 -26.67
N LEU A 297 -25.02 11.05 -25.92
CA LEU A 297 -25.06 9.63 -25.53
C LEU A 297 -25.17 8.66 -26.72
N ARG A 298 -25.87 9.06 -27.80
CA ARG A 298 -25.94 8.27 -29.05
C ARG A 298 -24.71 8.44 -29.94
N SER A 299 -24.04 9.58 -29.86
CA SER A 299 -22.81 9.89 -30.61
C SER A 299 -21.53 9.43 -29.91
N ASP A 300 -21.62 8.94 -28.67
CA ASP A 300 -20.49 8.53 -27.84
C ASP A 300 -19.85 7.23 -28.34
N ASN A 301 -19.10 7.35 -29.43
CA ASN A 301 -18.18 6.34 -29.96
C ASN A 301 -16.75 6.64 -29.48
N GLN A 302 -16.57 7.04 -28.21
CA GLN A 302 -15.24 7.20 -27.64
C GLN A 302 -14.53 5.84 -27.60
N ARG A 303 -13.66 5.60 -28.60
CA ARG A 303 -12.65 4.54 -28.57
C ARG A 303 -11.61 4.93 -27.52
N LEU A 304 -11.92 4.64 -26.27
CA LEU A 304 -11.00 4.83 -25.16
C LEU A 304 -9.80 3.88 -25.36
N ASP A 305 -8.61 4.46 -25.50
CA ASP A 305 -7.37 3.68 -25.52
C ASP A 305 -7.15 3.07 -24.12
N SER A 306 -7.57 1.81 -23.99
CA SER A 306 -7.46 1.03 -22.76
C SER A 306 -6.04 1.00 -22.21
N ALA A 307 -5.01 0.98 -23.08
CA ALA A 307 -3.62 0.92 -22.66
C ALA A 307 -3.18 2.24 -22.01
N ALA A 308 -3.50 3.38 -22.65
CA ALA A 308 -3.19 4.70 -22.10
C ALA A 308 -3.91 4.97 -20.77
N ILE A 309 -5.16 4.51 -20.61
CA ILE A 309 -5.91 4.65 -19.35
C ILE A 309 -5.31 3.79 -18.24
N GLN A 310 -4.92 2.55 -18.54
CA GLN A 310 -4.28 1.66 -17.57
C GLN A 310 -2.94 2.24 -17.10
N GLU A 311 -2.13 2.79 -18.00
CA GLU A 311 -0.86 3.44 -17.65
C GLU A 311 -1.07 4.65 -16.73
N ARG A 312 -1.97 5.58 -17.10
CA ARG A 312 -2.25 6.75 -16.25
C ARG A 312 -2.88 6.37 -14.90
N THR A 313 -3.67 5.30 -14.86
CA THR A 313 -4.22 4.77 -13.60
C THR A 313 -3.12 4.21 -12.71
N ALA A 314 -2.12 3.52 -13.29
CA ALA A 314 -0.96 3.05 -12.55
C ALA A 314 -0.14 4.22 -11.99
N ILE A 315 0.02 5.32 -12.74
CA ILE A 315 0.66 6.56 -12.28
C ILE A 315 -0.16 7.20 -11.14
N ALA A 316 -1.49 7.28 -11.28
CA ALA A 316 -2.36 7.79 -10.20
C ALA A 316 -2.19 6.97 -8.91
N GLN A 317 -2.10 5.64 -9.02
CA GLN A 317 -1.86 4.78 -7.87
C GLN A 317 -0.48 5.03 -7.23
N ARG A 318 0.55 5.37 -8.01
CA ARG A 318 1.87 5.79 -7.50
C ARG A 318 1.76 7.10 -6.70
N TYR A 319 1.03 8.09 -7.20
CA TYR A 319 0.80 9.35 -6.47
C TYR A 319 0.00 9.15 -5.18
N ALA A 320 -1.07 8.35 -5.22
CA ALA A 320 -1.84 8.02 -4.04
C ALA A 320 -0.97 7.32 -2.99
N THR A 321 -0.09 6.41 -3.43
CA THR A 321 0.87 5.76 -2.53
C THR A 321 1.82 6.76 -1.89
N GLY A 322 2.32 7.74 -2.65
CA GLY A 322 3.17 8.81 -2.09
C GLY A 322 2.46 9.67 -1.04
N MET A 323 1.20 10.06 -1.27
CA MET A 323 0.43 10.80 -0.27
C MET A 323 0.20 9.99 1.01
N ILE A 324 0.00 8.67 0.91
CA ILE A 324 -0.10 7.80 2.08
C ILE A 324 1.23 7.67 2.81
N ILE A 325 2.36 7.60 2.09
CA ILE A 325 3.69 7.65 2.70
C ILE A 325 3.89 8.98 3.44
N ALA A 326 3.41 10.09 2.89
CA ALA A 326 3.49 11.39 3.55
C ALA A 326 2.74 11.38 4.89
N ILE A 327 1.47 10.94 4.89
CA ILE A 327 0.66 10.79 6.10
C ILE A 327 1.37 9.89 7.12
N ALA A 328 1.92 8.75 6.67
CA ALA A 328 2.62 7.82 7.54
C ALA A 328 3.88 8.43 8.17
N LEU A 329 4.73 9.10 7.38
CA LEU A 329 5.94 9.74 7.88
C LEU A 329 5.64 10.89 8.85
N THR A 330 4.67 11.75 8.54
CA THR A 330 4.23 12.81 9.46
C THR A 330 3.62 12.22 10.73
N SER A 331 2.88 11.11 10.64
CA SER A 331 2.35 10.40 11.81
C SER A 331 3.47 9.86 12.69
N LEU A 332 4.50 9.23 12.12
CA LEU A 332 5.65 8.73 12.87
C LEU A 332 6.39 9.85 13.61
N LEU A 333 6.63 10.98 12.93
CA LEU A 333 7.24 12.15 13.56
C LEU A 333 6.37 12.68 14.71
N THR A 334 5.05 12.78 14.49
CA THR A 334 4.10 13.24 15.52
C THR A 334 4.11 12.30 16.72
N MET A 335 4.13 10.98 16.52
CA MET A 335 4.23 10.00 17.61
C MET A 335 5.51 10.16 18.43
N VAL A 336 6.64 10.42 17.77
CA VAL A 336 7.91 10.69 18.47
C VAL A 336 7.78 11.94 19.34
N LEU A 337 7.22 13.03 18.82
CA LEU A 337 7.06 14.27 19.59
C LEU A 337 6.04 14.11 20.73
N LEU A 338 4.92 13.44 20.49
CA LEU A 338 3.92 13.14 21.53
C LEU A 338 4.50 12.24 22.64
N SER A 339 5.39 11.30 22.31
CA SER A 339 6.01 10.42 23.31
C SER A 339 6.98 11.14 24.26
N THR A 340 7.34 12.38 23.96
CA THR A 340 8.17 13.22 24.84
C THR A 340 7.34 14.12 25.77
N ASP A 341 6.02 14.13 25.61
CA ASP A 341 5.09 14.90 26.42
C ASP A 341 4.45 14.01 27.50
N ASP A 342 4.48 14.43 28.77
CA ASP A 342 4.04 13.63 29.92
C ASP A 342 2.51 13.69 30.16
N GLY A 343 1.73 14.09 29.15
CA GLY A 343 0.29 14.30 29.24
C GLY A 343 -0.55 13.10 28.81
N TRP A 344 -1.58 12.74 29.60
CA TRP A 344 -2.54 11.69 29.21
C TRP A 344 -3.28 11.98 27.89
N ILE A 345 -3.40 13.25 27.50
CA ILE A 345 -3.97 13.67 26.21
C ILE A 345 -3.06 13.23 25.06
N ALA A 346 -1.73 13.32 25.23
CA ALA A 346 -0.76 12.87 24.23
C ALA A 346 -0.83 11.35 24.04
N ASP A 347 -0.89 10.58 25.13
CA ASP A 347 -1.09 9.12 25.08
C ASP A 347 -2.41 8.74 24.38
N LEU A 348 -3.51 9.41 24.74
CA LEU A 348 -4.80 9.19 24.08
C LEU A 348 -4.74 9.53 22.58
N MET A 349 -4.02 10.60 22.22
CA MET A 349 -3.82 10.97 20.83
C MET A 349 -2.99 9.93 20.06
N ILE A 350 -1.93 9.36 20.67
CA ILE A 350 -1.14 8.29 20.04
C ILE A 350 -2.03 7.07 19.76
N GLY A 351 -2.86 6.67 20.73
CA GLY A 351 -3.78 5.54 20.59
C GLY A 351 -4.85 5.76 19.51
N THR A 352 -5.49 6.94 19.52
CA THR A 352 -6.51 7.30 18.52
C THR A 352 -5.92 7.46 17.12
N LEU A 353 -4.72 8.04 16.99
CA LEU A 353 -4.00 8.13 15.72
C LEU A 353 -3.65 6.73 15.18
N GLY A 354 -3.16 5.84 16.04
CA GLY A 354 -2.89 4.44 15.70
C GLY A 354 -4.11 3.71 15.16
N LEU A 355 -5.22 3.82 15.87
CA LEU A 355 -6.50 3.21 15.47
C LEU A 355 -7.03 3.80 14.16
N THR A 356 -6.94 5.12 13.99
CA THR A 356 -7.35 5.83 12.76
C THR A 356 -6.57 5.31 11.55
N LEU A 357 -5.25 5.15 11.66
CA LEU A 357 -4.42 4.66 10.55
C LEU A 357 -4.76 3.21 10.19
N ILE A 358 -4.95 2.32 11.17
CA ILE A 358 -5.35 0.94 10.90
C ILE A 358 -6.75 0.89 10.26
N MET A 359 -7.71 1.67 10.76
CA MET A 359 -9.04 1.77 10.18
C MET A 359 -8.98 2.28 8.74
N ARG A 360 -8.21 3.35 8.47
CA ARG A 360 -8.01 3.92 7.13
C ARG A 360 -7.48 2.91 6.11
N ALA A 361 -6.75 1.88 6.54
CA ALA A 361 -6.29 0.81 5.64
C ALA A 361 -7.45 0.12 4.90
N ARG A 362 -8.68 0.13 5.45
CA ARG A 362 -9.86 -0.43 4.78
C ARG A 362 -10.24 0.31 3.50
N ILE A 363 -10.03 1.63 3.45
CA ILE A 363 -10.45 2.53 2.36
C ILE A 363 -9.57 2.33 1.12
N PHE A 364 -8.28 2.07 1.35
CA PHE A 364 -7.31 1.89 0.27
C PHE A 364 -7.23 0.43 -0.16
N ARG A 365 -7.32 0.16 -1.46
CA ARG A 365 -7.22 -1.20 -2.03
C ARG A 365 -5.78 -1.65 -2.29
N GLY A 366 -4.83 -0.70 -2.40
CA GLY A 366 -3.44 -1.02 -2.71
C GLY A 366 -2.71 -1.67 -1.54
N VAL A 367 -2.04 -2.81 -1.79
CA VAL A 367 -1.26 -3.54 -0.78
C VAL A 367 -0.22 -2.64 -0.10
N ARG A 368 0.52 -1.85 -0.89
CA ARG A 368 1.54 -0.91 -0.36
C ARG A 368 0.93 0.16 0.55
N GLN A 369 -0.19 0.75 0.15
CA GLN A 369 -0.89 1.78 0.93
C GLN A 369 -1.38 1.20 2.26
N ARG A 370 -1.99 0.01 2.21
CA ARG A 370 -2.43 -0.72 3.40
C ARG A 370 -1.28 -1.03 4.34
N LEU A 371 -0.17 -1.52 3.81
CA LEU A 371 0.99 -1.87 4.62
C LEU A 371 1.55 -0.64 5.34
N TRP A 372 1.71 0.50 4.66
CA TRP A 372 2.15 1.73 5.29
C TRP A 372 1.22 2.18 6.42
N LEU A 373 -0.08 2.17 6.20
CA LEU A 373 -1.07 2.56 7.21
C LEU A 373 -1.10 1.60 8.42
N ILE A 374 -1.12 0.28 8.15
CA ILE A 374 -1.16 -0.74 9.21
C ILE A 374 0.13 -0.72 10.01
N MET A 375 1.30 -0.72 9.35
CA MET A 375 2.59 -0.72 10.05
C MET A 375 2.76 0.54 10.90
N THR A 376 2.38 1.72 10.38
CA THR A 376 2.45 2.98 11.14
C THR A 376 1.47 2.98 12.31
N GLY A 377 0.25 2.47 12.11
CA GLY A 377 -0.72 2.34 13.18
C GLY A 377 -0.28 1.37 14.28
N LEU A 378 0.35 0.25 13.91
CA LEU A 378 0.97 -0.69 14.85
C LEU A 378 2.13 -0.05 15.61
N THR A 379 2.96 0.77 14.95
CA THR A 379 4.02 1.55 15.61
C THR A 379 3.43 2.47 16.68
N ALA A 380 2.28 3.11 16.43
CA ALA A 380 1.60 3.95 17.42
C ALA A 380 1.28 3.18 18.71
N PHE A 381 0.72 1.96 18.59
CA PHE A 381 0.44 1.12 19.76
C PHE A 381 1.72 0.65 20.46
N GLY A 382 2.81 0.43 19.72
CA GLY A 382 4.12 0.15 20.30
C GLY A 382 4.67 1.34 21.09
N VAL A 383 4.56 2.55 20.56
CA VAL A 383 4.95 3.79 21.24
C VAL A 383 4.08 4.02 22.49
N LEU A 384 2.76 3.84 22.38
CA LEU A 384 1.84 3.96 23.52
C LEU A 384 2.13 2.93 24.62
N ALA A 385 2.45 1.69 24.24
CA ALA A 385 2.86 0.67 25.20
C ALA A 385 4.18 1.05 25.89
N PHE A 386 5.10 1.67 25.15
CA PHE A 386 6.35 2.18 25.70
C PHE A 386 6.12 3.33 26.68
N THR A 387 5.34 4.35 26.32
CA THR A 387 5.06 5.52 27.18
C THR A 387 4.34 5.12 28.46
N LEU A 388 3.28 4.31 28.36
CA LEU A 388 2.53 3.81 29.52
C LEU A 388 3.33 2.81 30.37
N GLY A 389 4.26 2.07 29.76
CA GLY A 389 5.11 1.11 30.44
C GLY A 389 6.29 1.74 31.17
N SER A 390 6.83 2.84 30.63
CA SER A 390 7.91 3.60 31.26
C SER A 390 7.39 4.33 32.50
N GLY A 391 7.94 4.00 33.68
CA GLY A 391 7.63 4.73 34.92
C GLY A 391 6.40 4.27 35.71
N SER A 392 5.61 3.32 35.20
CA SER A 392 4.36 2.85 35.83
C SER A 392 4.52 1.69 36.82
N GLY A 393 5.77 1.27 37.08
CA GLY A 393 6.10 0.16 37.98
C GLY A 393 5.58 -1.19 37.49
N VAL A 394 5.61 -2.20 38.37
CA VAL A 394 5.25 -3.60 37.99
C VAL A 394 3.78 -3.69 37.54
N ILE A 395 2.87 -2.98 38.19
CA ILE A 395 1.43 -3.05 37.89
C ILE A 395 1.13 -2.48 36.50
N GLY A 396 1.71 -1.31 36.17
CA GLY A 396 1.52 -0.70 34.85
C GLY A 396 2.17 -1.53 33.73
N ALA A 397 3.36 -2.08 33.96
CA ALA A 397 4.00 -2.99 33.01
C ALA A 397 3.14 -4.24 32.74
N VAL A 398 2.54 -4.83 33.78
CA VAL A 398 1.62 -5.96 33.62
C VAL A 398 0.35 -5.54 32.87
N ALA A 399 -0.23 -4.39 33.17
CA ALA A 399 -1.41 -3.88 32.48
C ALA A 399 -1.16 -3.65 30.98
N VAL A 400 -0.01 -3.05 30.64
CA VAL A 400 0.44 -2.86 29.25
C VAL A 400 0.64 -4.21 28.55
N ALA A 401 1.32 -5.16 29.20
CA ALA A 401 1.55 -6.48 28.63
C ALA A 401 0.24 -7.24 28.35
N VAL A 402 -0.71 -7.19 29.29
CA VAL A 402 -2.05 -7.78 29.12
C VAL A 402 -2.83 -7.08 28.01
N GLY A 403 -2.79 -5.75 27.94
CA GLY A 403 -3.43 -4.99 26.87
C GLY A 403 -2.85 -5.32 25.48
N ALA A 404 -1.53 -5.37 25.37
CA ALA A 404 -0.84 -5.74 24.14
C ALA A 404 -1.15 -7.19 23.71
N LEU A 405 -1.23 -8.12 24.67
CA LEU A 405 -1.65 -9.50 24.41
C LEU A 405 -3.05 -9.55 23.80
N TRP A 406 -4.03 -8.88 24.41
CA TRP A 406 -5.41 -8.86 23.92
C TRP A 406 -5.53 -8.19 22.55
N LEU A 407 -4.84 -7.08 22.32
CA LEU A 407 -4.79 -6.42 21.01
C LEU A 407 -4.18 -7.35 19.95
N GLY A 408 -3.10 -8.05 20.28
CA GLY A 408 -2.47 -9.02 19.40
C GLY A 408 -3.40 -10.19 19.05
N LEU A 409 -4.06 -10.77 20.06
CA LEU A 409 -5.04 -11.85 19.87
C LEU A 409 -6.23 -11.39 19.02
N MET A 410 -6.73 -10.17 19.24
CA MET A 410 -7.80 -9.58 18.43
C MET A 410 -7.36 -9.40 16.98
N ALA A 411 -6.15 -8.88 16.74
CA ALA A 411 -5.61 -8.71 15.39
C ALA A 411 -5.47 -10.06 14.65
N VAL A 412 -5.00 -11.11 15.34
CA VAL A 412 -4.93 -12.47 14.79
C VAL A 412 -6.33 -13.01 14.48
N GLY A 413 -7.28 -12.89 15.41
CA GLY A 413 -8.65 -13.34 15.21
C GLY A 413 -9.33 -12.65 14.02
N ILE A 414 -9.18 -11.33 13.92
CA ILE A 414 -9.65 -10.52 12.79
C ILE A 414 -8.99 -10.99 11.49
N GLY A 415 -7.67 -11.15 11.47
CA GLY A 415 -6.91 -11.60 10.30
C GLY A 415 -7.31 -12.98 9.78
N LEU A 416 -7.65 -13.90 10.68
CA LEU A 416 -8.12 -15.26 10.33
C LEU A 416 -9.59 -15.26 9.88
N TRP A 417 -10.41 -14.38 10.43
CA TRP A 417 -11.85 -14.34 10.12
C TRP A 417 -12.16 -13.60 8.82
N LEU A 418 -11.52 -12.46 8.53
CA LEU A 418 -11.85 -11.63 7.35
C LEU A 418 -11.83 -12.36 5.99
N PRO A 419 -10.92 -13.33 5.72
CA PRO A 419 -10.91 -14.04 4.45
C PRO A 419 -12.16 -14.92 4.22
N SER A 420 -12.77 -15.42 5.29
CA SER A 420 -13.88 -16.39 5.23
C SER A 420 -15.22 -15.77 5.66
N GLY A 421 -15.20 -14.80 6.58
CA GLY A 421 -16.36 -14.08 7.09
C GLY A 421 -16.64 -12.82 6.29
N LYS A 422 -17.85 -12.72 5.73
CA LYS A 422 -18.35 -11.44 5.18
C LYS A 422 -18.90 -10.62 6.34
N PRO A 423 -18.29 -9.48 6.73
CA PRO A 423 -18.87 -8.61 7.75
C PRO A 423 -20.26 -8.17 7.29
N SER A 424 -21.23 -8.22 8.21
CA SER A 424 -22.59 -7.77 7.89
C SER A 424 -22.57 -6.28 7.52
N PRO A 425 -23.54 -5.80 6.72
CA PRO A 425 -23.63 -4.38 6.36
C PRO A 425 -23.63 -3.44 7.58
N PHE A 426 -24.17 -3.89 8.71
CA PHE A 426 -24.13 -3.17 9.99
C PHE A 426 -22.69 -2.90 10.46
N TRP A 427 -21.84 -3.92 10.49
CA TRP A 427 -20.43 -3.77 10.91
C TRP A 427 -19.60 -2.95 9.91
N GLY A 428 -19.93 -3.06 8.62
CA GLY A 428 -19.38 -2.16 7.59
C GLY A 428 -19.66 -0.70 7.94
N ARG A 429 -20.94 -0.36 8.16
CA ARG A 429 -21.38 1.00 8.49
C ARG A 429 -20.85 1.49 9.83
N ALA A 430 -20.83 0.65 10.86
CA ALA A 430 -20.30 0.99 12.17
C ALA A 430 -18.83 1.41 12.08
N GLY A 431 -18.03 0.68 11.30
CA GLY A 431 -16.63 1.05 11.08
C GLY A 431 -16.44 2.32 10.24
N ASP A 432 -17.36 2.66 9.33
CA ASP A 432 -17.33 3.95 8.64
C ASP A 432 -17.64 5.12 9.60
N ILE A 433 -18.61 4.93 10.51
CA ILE A 433 -18.93 5.93 11.54
C ILE A 433 -17.74 6.11 12.48
N LEU A 434 -17.15 5.00 12.94
CA LEU A 434 -15.99 5.03 13.82
C LEU A 434 -14.80 5.74 13.16
N ASP A 435 -14.50 5.47 11.88
CA ASP A 435 -13.42 6.18 11.15
C ASP A 435 -13.62 7.70 11.16
N VAL A 436 -14.86 8.16 10.91
CA VAL A 436 -15.19 9.60 10.93
C VAL A 436 -15.07 10.18 12.34
N VAL A 437 -15.59 9.49 13.35
CA VAL A 437 -15.52 9.95 14.75
C VAL A 437 -14.07 10.08 15.19
N LEU A 438 -13.23 9.09 14.90
CA LEU A 438 -11.80 9.12 15.25
C LEU A 438 -11.10 10.32 14.61
N ILE A 439 -11.33 10.58 13.32
CA ILE A 439 -10.72 11.73 12.62
C ILE A 439 -11.19 13.06 13.21
N VAL A 440 -12.48 13.17 13.57
CA VAL A 440 -13.02 14.38 14.19
C VAL A 440 -12.44 14.59 15.60
N GLU A 441 -12.26 13.52 16.37
CA GLU A 441 -11.69 13.55 17.73
C GLU A 441 -10.21 13.94 17.76
N LEU A 442 -9.45 13.69 16.69
CA LEU A 442 -8.05 14.13 16.61
C LEU A 442 -7.88 15.65 16.72
N PHE A 443 -8.89 16.45 16.35
CA PHE A 443 -8.83 17.92 16.49
C PHE A 443 -8.87 18.40 17.95
N PRO A 444 -9.87 18.04 18.77
CA PRO A 444 -9.86 18.43 20.19
C PRO A 444 -8.67 17.86 20.94
N LEU A 445 -8.21 16.64 20.63
CA LEU A 445 -6.99 16.09 21.21
C LEU A 445 -5.76 16.95 20.84
N ALA A 446 -5.63 17.32 19.57
CA ALA A 446 -4.54 18.20 19.13
C ALA A 446 -4.57 19.57 19.82
N LEU A 447 -5.75 20.15 20.01
CA LEU A 447 -5.90 21.42 20.77
C LEU A 447 -5.54 21.26 22.25
N GLY A 448 -5.79 20.07 22.83
CA GLY A 448 -5.37 19.73 24.18
C GLY A 448 -3.86 19.63 24.32
N VAL A 449 -3.18 18.96 23.37
CA VAL A 449 -1.70 18.89 23.31
C VAL A 449 -1.08 20.26 23.01
N LEU A 450 -1.77 21.11 22.24
CA LEU A 450 -1.36 22.50 22.00
C LEU A 450 -1.61 23.42 23.21
N GLU A 451 -2.07 22.89 24.35
CA GLU A 451 -2.35 23.66 25.57
C GLU A 451 -3.41 24.76 25.41
N VAL A 452 -4.28 24.65 24.40
CA VAL A 452 -5.33 25.67 24.17
C VAL A 452 -6.35 25.66 25.32
N TYR A 453 -6.69 24.48 25.85
CA TYR A 453 -7.66 24.37 26.94
C TYR A 453 -7.14 24.96 28.25
N THR A 454 -5.86 24.76 28.56
CA THR A 454 -5.21 25.35 29.73
C THR A 454 -5.09 26.86 29.57
N TRP A 455 -4.74 27.34 28.38
CA TRP A 455 -4.74 28.78 28.06
C TRP A 455 -6.11 29.44 28.24
N VAL A 456 -7.18 28.86 27.69
CA VAL A 456 -8.55 29.38 27.84
C VAL A 456 -8.99 29.37 29.31
N ARG A 457 -8.68 28.31 30.06
CA ARG A 457 -9.01 28.24 31.49
C ARG A 457 -8.25 29.30 32.30
N GLY A 458 -7.01 29.59 31.95
CA GLY A 458 -6.21 30.65 32.58
C GLY A 458 -6.77 32.06 32.36
N LEU A 459 -7.56 32.29 31.30
CA LEU A 459 -8.27 33.56 31.09
C LEU A 459 -9.46 33.75 32.03
N SER A 460 -10.02 32.66 32.56
CA SER A 460 -11.19 32.69 33.46
C SER A 460 -10.87 32.78 34.95
N GLY A 461 -9.58 32.72 35.33
CA GLY A 461 -9.12 32.74 36.73
C GLY A 461 -8.63 31.38 37.22
#